data_AF-A0A951YXQ1-F1
#
_entry.id   AF-A0A951YXQ1-F1
#
_cell.length_a   1.000
_cell.length_b   1.000
_cell.length_c   1.000
_cell.angle_alpha   90.00
_cell.angle_beta   90.00
_cell.angle_gamma   90.00
#
_symmetry.space_group_name_H-M   'P 1'
#
loop_
_entity.id
_entity.type
_entity.pdbx_description
1 polymer ?
#
loop_
_entity_poly.entity_id
_entity_poly.type
_entity_poly.pdbx_seq_one_letter_code
_entity_poly.pdbx_strand_id
1 'polypeptide(L)'
;MIEIRRIVSQVEDIHHEFGPVAAQPLRRGWIAAVLTNPFAGRYVEDILPMMDELNPVGLDLAQRLRAAMDVPVERIETYGKGAIVGSAGELEHGALWHVPGGYAMRELLGWKGDRAAYRAGAAEEKTGQPGNALAIVPSTKKVGPPGATLDVPLTHINASYVRSHFDAIEVRVPGAPKRDELVYVLAMSTGARVHARVGGLAAAAISRWDGLR
;
A
#
# COMPACT_ATOMS: atom_id res chain seq x y z
N MET A 1 -0.19 -18.02 -12.87
CA MET A 1 -0.22 -18.30 -11.41
C MET A 1 -1.29 -17.51 -10.67
N ILE A 2 -1.76 -16.37 -11.17
CA ILE A 2 -2.73 -15.53 -10.45
C ILE A 2 -4.17 -15.99 -10.66
N GLU A 3 -4.81 -16.42 -9.57
CA GLU A 3 -6.24 -16.74 -9.51
C GLU A 3 -6.92 -15.95 -8.40
N ILE A 4 -7.63 -14.88 -8.75
CA ILE A 4 -8.31 -14.01 -7.78
C ILE A 4 -9.71 -14.58 -7.49
N ARG A 5 -9.95 -14.96 -6.23
CA ARG A 5 -11.26 -15.41 -5.76
C ARG A 5 -12.18 -14.25 -5.35
N ARG A 6 -11.61 -13.17 -4.83
CA ARG A 6 -12.38 -12.03 -4.30
C ARG A 6 -11.56 -10.75 -4.36
N ILE A 7 -12.24 -9.65 -4.69
CA ILE A 7 -11.76 -8.28 -4.43
C ILE A 7 -12.75 -7.61 -3.49
N VAL A 8 -12.25 -6.87 -2.50
CA VAL A 8 -13.07 -6.12 -1.53
C VAL A 8 -12.38 -4.79 -1.22
N SER A 9 -13.17 -3.74 -1.00
CA SER A 9 -12.68 -2.43 -0.59
C SER A 9 -13.53 -1.84 0.54
N GLN A 10 -12.94 -0.93 1.28
CA GLN A 10 -13.60 -0.09 2.27
C GLN A 10 -13.07 1.33 2.16
N VAL A 11 -13.95 2.31 2.35
CA VAL A 11 -13.63 3.73 2.42
C VAL A 11 -14.30 4.29 3.66
N GLU A 12 -13.59 5.16 4.37
CA GLU A 12 -14.11 5.87 5.54
C GLU A 12 -13.76 7.35 5.48
N ASP A 13 -14.67 8.15 6.04
CA ASP A 13 -14.51 9.59 6.23
C ASP A 13 -14.41 9.85 7.75
N ILE A 14 -13.28 10.40 8.19
CA ILE A 14 -13.05 10.77 9.58
C ILE A 14 -13.32 12.26 9.72
N HIS A 15 -14.39 12.60 10.44
CA HIS A 15 -14.80 13.99 10.68
C HIS A 15 -14.07 14.61 11.88
N HIS A 16 -13.85 13.82 12.93
CA HIS A 16 -13.13 14.22 14.13
C HIS A 16 -12.79 13.00 14.99
N GLU A 17 -11.78 13.14 15.86
CA GLU A 17 -11.55 12.28 17.02
C GLU A 17 -11.52 13.12 18.30
N PHE A 18 -12.69 13.34 18.91
CA PHE A 18 -12.89 14.14 20.15
C PHE A 18 -12.50 15.64 20.11
N GLY A 19 -11.75 16.10 19.10
CA GLY A 19 -11.46 17.51 18.83
C GLY A 19 -12.46 18.20 17.90
N PRO A 20 -12.17 19.46 17.48
CA PRO A 20 -13.02 20.22 16.56
C PRO A 20 -13.23 19.51 15.22
N VAL A 21 -14.43 19.56 14.66
CA VAL A 21 -14.71 18.92 13.35
C VAL A 21 -13.80 19.51 12.27
N ALA A 22 -13.15 18.63 11.50
CA ALA A 22 -12.28 19.04 10.40
C ALA A 22 -13.10 19.72 9.29
N ALA A 23 -12.59 20.83 8.75
CA ALA A 23 -13.24 21.54 7.64
C ALA A 23 -13.36 20.67 6.38
N GLN A 24 -12.41 19.76 6.18
CA GLN A 24 -12.47 18.68 5.20
C GLN A 24 -12.20 17.37 5.96
N PRO A 25 -13.15 16.42 6.00
CA PRO A 25 -12.91 15.11 6.59
C PRO A 25 -11.71 14.41 5.95
N LEU A 26 -10.95 13.67 6.76
CA LEU A 26 -9.92 12.79 6.21
C LEU A 26 -10.61 11.59 5.58
N ARG A 27 -10.48 11.44 4.26
CA ARG A 27 -10.92 10.24 3.56
C ARG A 27 -9.75 9.27 3.43
N ARG A 28 -9.95 8.02 3.85
CA ARG A 28 -8.99 6.94 3.65
C ARG A 28 -9.69 5.66 3.26
N GLY A 29 -9.00 4.80 2.53
CA GLY A 29 -9.55 3.55 2.07
C GLY A 29 -8.49 2.49 1.84
N TRP A 30 -8.95 1.25 1.78
CA TRP A 30 -8.13 0.11 1.42
C TRP A 30 -8.88 -0.78 0.43
N ILE A 31 -8.09 -1.52 -0.36
CA ILE A 31 -8.58 -2.56 -1.26
C ILE A 31 -7.73 -3.81 -1.06
N ALA A 32 -8.36 -4.98 -1.12
CA ALA A 32 -7.68 -6.26 -1.02
C ALA A 32 -8.11 -7.22 -2.13
N ALA A 33 -7.14 -7.95 -2.68
CA ALA A 33 -7.37 -9.12 -3.50
C ALA A 33 -7.05 -10.38 -2.69
N VAL A 34 -7.97 -11.35 -2.73
CA VAL A 34 -7.76 -12.69 -2.19
C VAL A 34 -7.48 -13.64 -3.35
N LEU A 35 -6.34 -14.31 -3.32
CA LEU A 35 -5.89 -15.18 -4.38
C LEU A 35 -5.39 -16.52 -3.87
N THR A 36 -5.47 -17.54 -4.73
CA THR A 36 -4.87 -18.86 -4.46
C THR A 36 -3.36 -18.72 -4.31
N ASN A 37 -2.79 -19.31 -3.27
CA ASN A 37 -1.34 -19.39 -3.08
C ASN A 37 -0.80 -20.61 -3.86
N PRO A 38 -0.10 -20.43 -4.99
CA PRO A 38 0.41 -21.53 -5.79
C PRO A 38 1.51 -22.34 -5.09
N PHE A 39 2.07 -21.82 -4.00
CA PHE A 39 3.16 -22.42 -3.24
C PHE A 39 2.70 -23.08 -1.93
N ALA A 40 1.40 -23.03 -1.62
CA ALA A 40 0.89 -23.57 -0.36
C ALA A 40 1.27 -25.05 -0.14
N GLY A 41 1.69 -25.37 1.09
CA GLY A 41 1.99 -26.72 1.56
C GLY A 41 3.37 -27.25 1.18
N ARG A 42 4.22 -26.45 0.53
CA ARG A 42 5.59 -26.83 0.18
C ARG A 42 6.51 -25.61 0.17
N TYR A 43 7.80 -25.85 0.28
CA TYR A 43 8.82 -24.84 0.02
C TYR A 43 9.15 -24.81 -1.48
N VAL A 44 9.24 -23.61 -2.05
CA VAL A 44 9.63 -23.39 -3.44
C VAL A 44 10.77 -22.38 -3.46
N GLU A 45 11.93 -22.80 -3.95
CA GLU A 45 13.14 -21.97 -3.97
C GLU A 45 12.94 -20.70 -4.82
N ASP A 46 12.38 -20.86 -6.03
CA ASP A 46 12.16 -19.74 -6.94
C ASP A 46 10.68 -19.35 -7.00
N ILE A 47 10.33 -18.29 -6.26
CA ILE A 47 9.00 -17.67 -6.24
C ILE A 47 8.94 -16.34 -7.00
N LEU A 48 10.08 -15.85 -7.51
CA LEU A 48 10.18 -14.56 -8.19
C LEU A 48 9.27 -14.43 -9.42
N PRO A 49 9.03 -15.47 -10.24
CA PRO A 49 8.12 -15.37 -11.39
C PRO A 49 6.71 -14.87 -11.02
N MET A 50 6.21 -15.16 -9.81
CA MET A 50 4.91 -14.66 -9.36
C MET A 50 4.91 -13.15 -9.13
N MET A 51 6.04 -12.56 -8.74
CA MET A 51 6.17 -11.12 -8.56
C MET A 51 5.89 -10.36 -9.86
N ASP A 52 6.40 -10.88 -10.99
CA ASP A 52 6.16 -10.28 -12.31
C ASP A 52 4.68 -10.35 -12.70
N GLU A 53 4.03 -11.50 -12.46
CA GLU A 53 2.59 -11.66 -12.73
C GLU A 53 1.68 -10.80 -11.83
N LEU A 54 2.16 -10.40 -10.64
CA LEU A 54 1.41 -9.53 -9.72
C LEU A 54 1.41 -8.05 -10.15
N ASN A 55 2.29 -7.63 -11.05
CA ASN A 55 2.38 -6.23 -11.50
C ASN A 55 1.05 -5.67 -12.05
N PRO A 56 0.36 -6.31 -13.01
CA PRO A 56 -0.94 -5.85 -13.48
C PRO A 56 -2.01 -5.86 -12.39
N VAL A 57 -1.93 -6.80 -11.43
CA VAL A 57 -2.86 -6.85 -10.28
C VAL A 57 -2.69 -5.62 -9.40
N GLY A 58 -1.45 -5.23 -9.07
CA GLY A 58 -1.18 -4.04 -8.29
C GLY A 58 -1.79 -2.79 -8.93
N LEU A 59 -1.60 -2.61 -10.24
CA LEU A 59 -2.09 -1.43 -10.98
C LEU A 59 -3.62 -1.37 -11.01
N ASP A 60 -4.28 -2.50 -11.31
CA ASP A 60 -5.74 -2.61 -11.28
C ASP A 60 -6.30 -2.28 -9.88
N LEU A 61 -5.71 -2.83 -8.82
CA LEU A 61 -6.13 -2.53 -7.45
C LEU A 61 -5.93 -1.06 -7.08
N ALA A 62 -4.80 -0.44 -7.46
CA ALA A 62 -4.55 0.98 -7.18
C ALA A 62 -5.60 1.88 -7.87
N GLN A 63 -5.93 1.59 -9.13
CA GLN A 63 -6.95 2.32 -9.88
C GLN A 63 -8.35 2.15 -9.26
N ARG A 64 -8.71 0.91 -8.90
CA ARG A 64 -9.99 0.61 -8.23
C ARG A 64 -10.11 1.28 -6.88
N LEU A 65 -9.02 1.33 -6.09
CA LEU A 65 -9.03 2.02 -4.80
C LEU A 65 -9.27 3.51 -4.96
N ARG A 66 -8.53 4.18 -5.86
CA ARG A 66 -8.74 5.61 -6.15
C ARG A 66 -10.16 5.88 -6.62
N ALA A 67 -10.72 5.01 -7.48
CA ALA A 67 -12.09 5.12 -7.94
C ALA A 67 -13.11 4.91 -6.79
N ALA A 68 -12.90 3.93 -5.91
CA ALA A 68 -13.77 3.66 -4.77
C ALA A 68 -13.74 4.81 -3.74
N MET A 69 -12.59 5.46 -3.55
CA MET A 69 -12.47 6.66 -2.72
C MET A 69 -13.15 7.89 -3.34
N ASP A 70 -13.48 7.84 -4.63
CA ASP A 70 -14.13 8.92 -5.37
C ASP A 70 -13.38 10.26 -5.22
N VAL A 71 -12.06 10.20 -5.44
CA VAL A 71 -11.18 11.38 -5.41
C VAL A 71 -10.28 11.44 -6.64
N PRO A 72 -9.95 12.65 -7.13
CA PRO A 72 -8.97 12.79 -8.20
C PRO A 72 -7.58 12.39 -7.66
N VAL A 73 -6.66 12.01 -8.56
CA VAL A 73 -5.36 11.43 -8.18
C VAL A 73 -4.50 12.41 -7.36
N GLU A 74 -4.66 13.70 -7.61
CA GLU A 74 -3.99 14.82 -6.95
C GLU A 74 -4.41 14.98 -5.48
N ARG A 75 -5.51 14.34 -5.06
CA ARG A 75 -5.96 14.35 -3.67
C ARG A 75 -5.36 13.23 -2.83
N ILE A 76 -4.57 12.32 -3.40
CA ILE A 76 -3.89 11.28 -2.63
C ILE A 76 -2.62 11.86 -2.00
N GLU A 77 -2.55 11.84 -0.68
CA GLU A 77 -1.40 12.38 0.08
C GLU A 77 -0.64 11.29 0.85
N THR A 78 -1.26 10.13 1.09
CA THR A 78 -0.58 8.96 1.67
C THR A 78 -0.86 7.67 0.94
N TYR A 79 0.03 6.69 1.11
CA TYR A 79 -0.21 5.31 0.70
C TYR A 79 0.30 4.30 1.73
N GLY A 80 -0.07 3.04 1.56
CA GLY A 80 0.40 1.90 2.33
C GLY A 80 0.07 0.59 1.62
N LYS A 81 0.79 -0.48 1.94
CA LYS A 81 0.53 -1.82 1.39
C LYS A 81 0.63 -2.89 2.46
N GLY A 82 -0.02 -4.02 2.25
CA GLY A 82 0.09 -5.13 3.18
C GLY A 82 -0.18 -6.48 2.57
N ALA A 83 0.12 -7.54 3.32
CA ALA A 83 -0.21 -8.90 2.96
C ALA A 83 -0.61 -9.76 4.16
N ILE A 84 -1.61 -10.62 4.02
CA ILE A 84 -1.92 -11.70 4.96
C ILE A 84 -1.78 -13.02 4.21
N VAL A 85 -0.91 -13.90 4.70
CA VAL A 85 -0.65 -15.22 4.13
C VAL A 85 -1.43 -16.27 4.91
N GLY A 86 -2.11 -17.17 4.20
CA GLY A 86 -2.76 -18.34 4.80
C GLY A 86 -1.74 -19.28 5.46
N SER A 87 -2.20 -20.06 6.44
CA SER A 87 -1.33 -20.89 7.28
C SER A 87 -0.56 -22.00 6.57
N ALA A 88 -0.85 -22.31 5.31
CA ALA A 88 -0.08 -23.26 4.49
C ALA A 88 0.98 -22.57 3.62
N GLY A 89 1.10 -21.23 3.66
CA GLY A 89 2.19 -20.50 3.03
C GLY A 89 3.25 -20.04 4.04
N GLU A 90 4.23 -19.28 3.54
CA GLU A 90 5.28 -18.64 4.34
C GLU A 90 5.35 -17.13 4.09
N LEU A 91 6.13 -16.41 4.91
CA LEU A 91 6.13 -14.96 4.94
C LEU A 91 6.64 -14.34 3.62
N GLU A 92 7.53 -15.04 2.92
CA GLU A 92 8.14 -14.69 1.64
C GLU A 92 7.08 -14.57 0.53
N HIS A 93 6.03 -15.39 0.57
CA HIS A 93 4.90 -15.24 -0.34
C HIS A 93 4.25 -13.87 -0.18
N GLY A 94 4.08 -13.39 1.06
CA GLY A 94 3.62 -12.03 1.32
C GLY A 94 4.62 -10.94 0.89
N ALA A 95 5.93 -11.25 0.90
CA ALA A 95 6.99 -10.34 0.51
C ALA A 95 6.98 -10.01 -0.99
N LEU A 96 6.45 -10.90 -1.83
CA LEU A 96 6.27 -10.68 -3.26
C LEU A 96 5.46 -9.41 -3.57
N TRP A 97 4.66 -8.91 -2.62
CA TRP A 97 3.85 -7.69 -2.81
C TRP A 97 4.64 -6.39 -2.76
N HIS A 98 5.90 -6.42 -2.33
CA HIS A 98 6.69 -5.21 -2.17
C HIS A 98 6.85 -4.41 -3.46
N VAL A 99 7.20 -5.07 -4.56
CA VAL A 99 7.35 -4.41 -5.86
C VAL A 99 6.00 -4.15 -6.50
N PRO A 100 5.13 -5.16 -6.72
CA PRO A 100 3.92 -4.97 -7.50
C PRO A 100 2.96 -3.99 -6.83
N GLY A 101 2.76 -4.12 -5.51
CA GLY A 101 1.90 -3.22 -4.77
C GLY A 101 2.50 -1.83 -4.58
N GLY A 102 3.80 -1.75 -4.30
CA GLY A 102 4.49 -0.47 -4.10
C GLY A 102 4.55 0.37 -5.37
N TYR A 103 5.01 -0.23 -6.47
CA TYR A 103 5.23 0.49 -7.72
C TYR A 103 3.93 0.83 -8.42
N ALA A 104 2.90 -0.02 -8.33
CA ALA A 104 1.59 0.29 -8.88
C ALA A 104 1.00 1.59 -8.33
N MET A 105 1.04 1.80 -7.00
CA MET A 105 0.55 3.04 -6.40
C MET A 105 1.42 4.24 -6.77
N ARG A 106 2.74 4.05 -6.87
CA ARG A 106 3.65 5.13 -7.29
C ARG A 106 3.38 5.52 -8.74
N GLU A 107 3.26 4.56 -9.66
CA GLU A 107 2.97 4.78 -11.09
C GLU A 107 1.62 5.45 -11.30
N LEU A 108 0.58 5.05 -10.54
CA LEU A 108 -0.71 5.74 -10.55
C LEU A 108 -0.55 7.25 -10.28
N LEU A 109 0.37 7.60 -9.37
CA LEU A 109 0.67 8.98 -8.96
C LEU A 109 1.69 9.67 -9.89
N GLY A 110 2.03 9.07 -11.03
CA GLY A 110 2.94 9.65 -12.02
C GLY A 110 4.43 9.41 -11.72
N TRP A 111 4.75 8.53 -10.77
CA TRP A 111 6.12 8.04 -10.60
C TRP A 111 6.59 7.34 -11.87
N LYS A 112 7.78 7.69 -12.33
CA LYS A 112 8.47 7.01 -13.44
C LYS A 112 9.74 6.42 -12.87
N GLY A 113 9.81 5.11 -12.79
CA GLY A 113 11.02 4.45 -12.37
C GLY A 113 11.22 3.10 -13.02
N ASP A 114 12.37 2.51 -12.72
CA ASP A 114 12.89 1.35 -13.41
C ASP A 114 12.66 0.07 -12.61
N ARG A 115 11.67 -0.71 -13.06
CA ARG A 115 11.40 -2.05 -12.51
C ARG A 115 12.58 -3.01 -12.70
N ALA A 116 13.35 -2.83 -13.77
CA ALA A 116 14.51 -3.66 -14.07
C ALA A 116 15.67 -3.38 -13.11
N ALA A 117 15.91 -2.12 -12.73
CA ALA A 117 16.91 -1.76 -11.73
C ALA A 117 16.64 -2.44 -10.38
N TYR A 118 15.39 -2.47 -9.90
CA TYR A 118 15.03 -3.18 -8.67
C TYR A 118 15.31 -4.69 -8.78
N ARG A 119 14.91 -5.32 -9.89
CA ARG A 119 15.16 -6.75 -10.13
C ARG A 119 16.64 -7.09 -10.14
N ALA A 120 17.48 -6.18 -10.64
CA ALA A 120 18.93 -6.33 -10.67
C ALA A 120 19.61 -6.00 -9.31
N GLY A 121 18.87 -5.55 -8.29
CA GLY A 121 19.45 -5.06 -7.04
C GLY A 121 20.28 -3.78 -7.20
N ALA A 122 20.11 -3.07 -8.32
CA ALA A 122 20.84 -1.85 -8.62
C ALA A 122 20.17 -0.65 -7.92
N ALA A 123 20.98 0.32 -7.51
CA ALA A 123 20.46 1.62 -7.09
C ALA A 123 19.81 2.30 -8.30
N GLU A 124 18.56 2.74 -8.13
CA GLU A 124 17.84 3.47 -9.16
C GLU A 124 18.37 4.92 -9.26
N GLU A 125 18.89 5.30 -10.42
CA GLU A 125 19.23 6.71 -10.70
C GLU A 125 17.93 7.52 -10.87
N LYS A 126 17.60 8.34 -9.88
CA LYS A 126 16.42 9.21 -9.87
C LYS A 126 16.60 10.40 -10.83
N THR A 127 16.64 10.17 -12.13
CA THR A 127 16.78 11.24 -13.14
C THR A 127 15.41 11.59 -13.75
N GLY A 128 15.03 12.87 -13.72
CA GLY A 128 13.85 13.38 -14.44
C GLY A 128 12.47 13.02 -13.86
N GLN A 129 12.40 12.51 -12.63
CA GLN A 129 11.13 12.15 -11.99
C GLN A 129 10.37 13.41 -11.52
N PRO A 130 9.06 13.55 -11.79
CA PRO A 130 8.27 14.58 -11.11
C PRO A 130 8.32 14.32 -9.59
N GLY A 131 8.25 15.40 -8.80
CA GLY A 131 8.35 15.35 -7.33
C GLY A 131 7.19 14.65 -6.61
N ASN A 132 6.54 13.68 -7.26
CA ASN A 132 5.37 12.95 -6.80
C ASN A 132 5.68 11.47 -6.56
N ALA A 133 5.15 10.90 -5.47
CA ALA A 133 5.34 9.51 -5.03
C ALA A 133 6.82 9.07 -4.86
N LEU A 134 7.66 9.99 -4.35
CA LEU A 134 9.10 9.75 -4.11
C LEU A 134 9.40 8.87 -2.89
N ALA A 135 8.53 8.86 -1.89
CA ALA A 135 8.74 8.09 -0.68
C ALA A 135 8.64 6.57 -0.96
N ILE A 136 9.14 5.79 -0.01
CA ILE A 136 8.88 4.35 -0.02
C ILE A 136 7.46 4.10 0.49
N VAL A 137 6.73 3.21 -0.19
CA VAL A 137 5.43 2.74 0.29
C VAL A 137 5.64 1.89 1.55
N PRO A 138 5.13 2.31 2.72
CA PRO A 138 5.27 1.58 3.96
C PRO A 138 4.47 0.28 3.89
N SER A 139 4.90 -0.76 4.60
CA SER A 139 4.23 -2.04 4.56
C SER A 139 4.31 -2.84 5.84
N THR A 140 3.34 -3.72 6.02
CA THR A 140 3.39 -4.82 6.98
C THR A 140 2.90 -6.11 6.33
N LYS A 141 3.25 -7.26 6.91
CA LYS A 141 2.73 -8.56 6.46
C LYS A 141 2.80 -9.57 7.58
N LYS A 142 1.90 -10.56 7.54
CA LYS A 142 1.92 -11.69 8.47
C LYS A 142 1.32 -12.95 7.87
N VAL A 143 1.63 -14.09 8.48
CA VAL A 143 0.84 -15.32 8.32
C VAL A 143 -0.31 -15.25 9.33
N GLY A 144 -1.54 -15.59 8.91
CA GLY A 144 -2.71 -15.49 9.78
C GLY A 144 -3.86 -16.42 9.38
N PRO A 145 -4.75 -16.74 10.34
CA PRO A 145 -5.95 -17.53 10.07
C PRO A 145 -7.01 -16.71 9.29
N PRO A 146 -8.08 -17.36 8.78
CA PRO A 146 -9.21 -16.67 8.17
C PRO A 146 -9.78 -15.56 9.08
N GLY A 147 -9.92 -14.36 8.52
CA GLY A 147 -10.48 -13.20 9.22
C GLY A 147 -9.51 -12.46 10.13
N ALA A 148 -8.21 -12.79 10.10
CA ALA A 148 -7.17 -12.00 10.76
C ALA A 148 -7.17 -10.54 10.28
N THR A 149 -6.98 -9.60 11.21
CA THR A 149 -6.85 -8.16 10.93
C THR A 149 -5.41 -7.79 10.59
N LEU A 150 -5.18 -6.70 9.86
CA LEU A 150 -3.84 -6.18 9.58
C LEU A 150 -3.87 -4.65 9.61
N ASP A 151 -3.09 -4.02 10.48
CA ASP A 151 -2.90 -2.57 10.47
C ASP A 151 -1.91 -2.18 9.37
N VAL A 152 -2.42 -1.59 8.29
CA VAL A 152 -1.57 -1.11 7.19
C VAL A 152 -1.09 0.30 7.51
N PRO A 153 0.23 0.53 7.70
CA PRO A 153 0.75 1.86 7.95
C PRO A 153 0.62 2.75 6.70
N LEU A 154 0.41 4.04 6.93
CA LEU A 154 0.33 5.08 5.92
C LEU A 154 1.40 6.14 6.19
N THR A 155 2.05 6.62 5.12
CA THR A 155 3.01 7.74 5.17
C THR A 155 2.82 8.66 3.96
N HIS A 156 3.30 9.91 4.07
CA HIS A 156 3.19 10.89 2.99
C HIS A 156 3.93 10.45 1.73
N ILE A 157 3.29 10.62 0.57
CA ILE A 157 3.76 10.07 -0.71
C ILE A 157 5.12 10.63 -1.18
N ASN A 158 5.50 11.84 -0.76
CA ASN A 158 6.72 12.50 -1.23
C ASN A 158 7.86 12.49 -0.20
N ALA A 159 7.54 12.34 1.08
CA ALA A 159 8.53 12.49 2.15
C ALA A 159 8.08 11.73 3.39
N SER A 160 8.71 10.59 3.65
CA SER A 160 8.34 9.71 4.77
C SER A 160 8.42 10.39 6.14
N TYR A 161 9.17 11.47 6.33
CA TYR A 161 9.25 12.17 7.62
C TYR A 161 8.15 13.22 7.85
N VAL A 162 7.22 13.44 6.92
CA VAL A 162 6.09 14.36 7.13
C VAL A 162 5.19 13.81 8.23
N ARG A 163 5.31 14.36 9.43
CA ARG A 163 4.83 13.73 10.67
C ARG A 163 3.31 13.72 10.80
N SER A 164 2.64 14.70 10.20
CA SER A 164 1.18 14.80 10.21
C SER A 164 0.49 13.65 9.49
N HIS A 165 1.20 12.94 8.62
CA HIS A 165 0.69 11.89 7.74
C HIS A 165 1.00 10.46 8.20
N PHE A 166 1.67 10.28 9.34
CA PHE A 166 1.80 8.95 9.95
C PHE A 166 0.44 8.47 10.42
N ASP A 167 -0.06 7.40 9.85
CA ASP A 167 -1.37 6.86 10.20
C ASP A 167 -1.38 5.34 9.97
N ALA A 168 -2.48 4.68 10.32
CA ALA A 168 -2.72 3.29 9.97
C ALA A 168 -4.21 3.05 9.73
N ILE A 169 -4.52 2.11 8.84
CA ILE A 169 -5.89 1.66 8.58
C ILE A 169 -5.96 0.14 8.81
N GLU A 170 -6.93 -0.30 9.64
CA GLU A 170 -7.16 -1.73 9.86
C GLU A 170 -7.81 -2.33 8.61
N VAL A 171 -7.26 -3.45 8.16
CA VAL A 171 -7.78 -4.24 7.06
C VAL A 171 -8.24 -5.59 7.59
N ARG A 172 -9.44 -6.01 7.17
CA ARG A 172 -9.97 -7.33 7.45
C ARG A 172 -10.80 -7.82 6.28
N VAL A 173 -10.53 -9.04 5.83
CA VAL A 173 -11.36 -9.71 4.81
C VAL A 173 -12.09 -10.89 5.47
N PRO A 174 -13.42 -10.81 5.66
CA PRO A 174 -14.17 -11.89 6.32
C PRO A 174 -13.96 -13.26 5.65
N GLY A 175 -13.48 -14.22 6.44
CA GLY A 175 -13.23 -15.60 6.00
C GLY A 175 -11.99 -15.79 5.12
N ALA A 176 -11.10 -14.79 5.01
CA ALA A 176 -9.83 -14.90 4.26
C ALA A 176 -8.64 -14.40 5.09
N PRO A 177 -7.41 -14.85 4.79
CA PRO A 177 -7.09 -15.93 3.85
C PRO A 177 -7.54 -17.31 4.38
N LYS A 178 -8.01 -18.20 3.51
CA LYS A 178 -7.97 -19.65 3.78
C LYS A 178 -6.51 -20.12 3.88
N ARG A 179 -6.29 -21.37 4.32
CA ARG A 179 -4.94 -21.91 4.54
C ARG A 179 -4.03 -21.76 3.32
N ASP A 180 -4.58 -21.89 2.12
CA ASP A 180 -3.91 -21.91 0.82
C ASP A 180 -4.13 -20.61 0.04
N GLU A 181 -4.41 -19.50 0.71
CA GLU A 181 -4.65 -18.21 0.08
C GLU A 181 -3.66 -17.14 0.50
N LEU A 182 -3.58 -16.08 -0.30
CA LEU A 182 -2.92 -14.83 0.00
C LEU A 182 -3.96 -13.71 -0.05
N VAL A 183 -3.83 -12.73 0.84
CA VAL A 183 -4.54 -11.45 0.78
C VAL A 183 -3.50 -10.38 0.53
N TYR A 184 -3.58 -9.69 -0.60
CA TYR A 184 -2.75 -8.52 -0.90
C TYR A 184 -3.56 -7.25 -0.80
N VAL A 185 -2.96 -6.23 -0.18
CA VAL A 185 -3.67 -5.02 0.23
C VAL A 185 -2.94 -3.77 -0.27
N LEU A 186 -3.70 -2.79 -0.73
CA LEU A 186 -3.27 -1.41 -0.94
C LEU A 186 -4.16 -0.48 -0.12
N ALA A 187 -3.60 0.62 0.37
CA ALA A 187 -4.29 1.63 1.13
C ALA A 187 -3.83 3.03 0.72
N MET A 188 -4.75 4.00 0.79
CA MET A 188 -4.51 5.41 0.46
C MET A 188 -5.31 6.32 1.39
N SER A 189 -4.85 7.56 1.56
CA SER A 189 -5.64 8.61 2.20
C SER A 189 -5.44 9.98 1.55
N THR A 190 -6.36 10.88 1.86
CA THR A 190 -6.39 12.23 1.30
C THR A 190 -5.67 13.29 2.14
N GLY A 191 -4.91 12.90 3.17
CA GLY A 191 -4.17 13.89 3.95
C GLY A 191 -3.70 13.45 5.33
N ALA A 192 -3.42 14.45 6.15
CA ALA A 192 -2.97 14.30 7.52
C ALA A 192 -4.08 13.79 8.46
N ARG A 193 -3.66 13.26 9.62
CA ARG A 193 -4.56 12.98 10.74
C ARG A 193 -5.37 14.22 11.09
N VAL A 194 -6.67 14.06 11.32
CA VAL A 194 -7.64 15.16 11.53
C VAL A 194 -7.27 16.15 12.63
N HIS A 195 -6.49 15.71 13.63
CA HIS A 195 -6.00 16.55 14.73
C HIS A 195 -4.47 16.57 14.83
N ALA A 196 -3.74 16.48 13.72
CA ALA A 196 -2.28 16.49 13.71
C ALA A 196 -1.69 17.72 14.43
N ARG A 197 -0.97 17.50 15.55
CA ARG A 197 -0.47 18.57 16.44
C ARG A 197 0.83 18.25 17.17
N VAL A 198 1.63 17.31 16.64
CA VAL A 198 2.85 16.80 17.28
C VAL A 198 4.14 17.26 16.59
N GLY A 199 4.09 18.43 15.94
CA GLY A 199 5.22 19.04 15.22
C GLY A 199 5.77 18.18 14.08
N GLY A 200 7.08 18.25 13.86
CA GLY A 200 7.80 17.51 12.82
C GLY A 200 7.85 18.24 11.47
N LEU A 201 8.40 17.57 10.46
CA LEU A 201 8.45 18.10 9.09
C LEU A 201 7.01 18.30 8.57
N ALA A 202 6.70 19.50 8.10
CA ALA A 202 5.45 19.82 7.42
C ALA A 202 5.56 19.49 5.93
N ALA A 203 4.45 19.13 5.28
CA ALA A 203 4.43 18.85 3.84
C ALA A 203 4.94 20.05 3.01
N ALA A 204 4.57 21.27 3.39
CA ALA A 204 5.04 22.50 2.74
C ALA A 204 6.53 22.82 2.98
N ALA A 205 7.20 22.12 3.89
CA ALA A 205 8.61 22.31 4.23
C ALA A 205 9.52 21.23 3.61
N ILE A 206 8.99 20.37 2.74
CA ILE A 206 9.79 19.40 1.98
C ILE A 206 10.78 20.17 1.10
N SER A 207 12.06 19.81 1.19
CA SER A 207 13.13 20.56 0.51
C SER A 207 14.17 19.69 -0.16
N ARG A 208 14.35 18.43 0.26
CA ARG A 208 15.33 17.54 -0.36
C ARG A 208 14.74 16.76 -1.52
N TRP A 209 13.43 16.47 -1.46
CA TRP A 209 12.72 15.73 -2.50
C TRP A 209 13.41 14.38 -2.79
N ASP A 210 13.88 13.73 -1.73
CA ASP A 210 14.60 12.46 -1.77
C ASP A 210 13.71 11.25 -1.39
N GLY A 211 12.43 11.49 -1.10
CA GLY A 211 11.50 10.51 -0.53
C GLY A 211 11.47 10.49 1.00
N LEU A 212 12.30 11.29 1.65
CA LEU A 212 12.42 11.40 3.10
C LEU A 212 12.01 12.79 3.59
N ARG A 213 12.60 13.87 3.06
CA ARG A 213 12.48 15.25 3.59
C ARG A 213 12.48 16.36 2.53
#